data_AF-A0AAE1KPW4-F1
#
_entry.id   AF-A0AAE1KPW4-F1
#
_cell.length_a   1.000
_cell.length_b   1.000
_cell.length_c   1.000
_cell.angle_alpha   90.00
_cell.angle_beta   90.00
_cell.angle_gamma   90.00
#
_symmetry.space_group_name_H-M   'P 1'
#
loop_
_entity.id
_entity.type
_entity.pdbx_description
1 polymer ?
#
loop_
_entity_poly.entity_id
_entity_poly.type
_entity_poly.pdbx_seq_one_letter_code
_entity_poly.pdbx_strand_id
1 'polypeptide(L)'
;MVGLQVVCRSLGLRNGWMAPIYDNLENGTGPVWLEKLRCQGDETWLGECPGASWGTSSCNHIRDVSVFCYDQGVKVRLAGGERPETGRVEVRLGGQWGTICDDLFDHLDAQVVCGMLGYRGVAVTVKGLGLGKGPMWQMALECMGSEKNLQQCRIKLLSKPCSRFQPAAVTCSNIASDVDAALSSLLPQECGQTEDASTRFLTMLTKVRGGLTPTRFSTPWLVNLRFNNAGRSISCGGNIISEDLVLTAAHCLSYGTSSLVVRVGDHNSGYYEDTEQQVGSYNMTIKQNKITGGSHHRTRHLNISKRQLQWDKPY
;
A
#
# COMPACT_ATOMS: atom_id res chain seq x y z
N MET A 1 9.45 -1.84 21.15
CA MET A 1 8.05 -1.78 21.67
C MET A 1 7.98 -2.09 23.16
N VAL A 2 8.75 -3.04 23.69
CA VAL A 2 8.67 -3.41 25.12
C VAL A 2 9.07 -2.28 26.08
N GLY A 3 10.08 -1.47 25.75
CA GLY A 3 10.45 -0.32 26.57
C GLY A 3 9.36 0.75 26.71
N LEU A 4 8.47 0.90 25.71
CA LEU A 4 7.32 1.81 25.81
C LEU A 4 6.36 1.38 26.93
N GLN A 5 6.14 0.08 27.07
CA GLN A 5 5.29 -0.47 28.12
C GLN A 5 5.88 -0.19 29.51
N VAL A 6 7.20 -0.35 29.66
CA VAL A 6 7.91 -0.02 30.90
C VAL A 6 7.73 1.44 31.28
N VAL A 7 7.93 2.38 30.32
CA VAL A 7 7.77 3.82 30.59
C VAL A 7 6.34 4.18 30.98
N CYS A 8 5.35 3.74 30.21
CA CYS A 8 3.98 4.12 30.52
C CYS A 8 3.51 3.53 31.84
N ARG A 9 3.93 2.30 32.15
CA ARG A 9 3.64 1.65 33.43
C ARG A 9 4.29 2.39 34.61
N SER A 10 5.54 2.85 34.49
CA SER A 10 6.19 3.63 35.55
C SER A 10 5.51 4.98 35.81
N LEU A 11 4.79 5.51 34.82
CA LEU A 11 3.92 6.69 34.93
C LEU A 11 2.50 6.37 35.41
N GLY A 12 2.20 5.11 35.77
CA GLY A 12 0.87 4.68 36.22
C GLY A 12 -0.17 4.54 35.10
N LEU A 13 0.26 4.49 33.84
CA LEU A 13 -0.60 4.39 32.65
C LEU A 13 -0.44 3.01 31.99
N ARG A 14 -1.53 2.46 31.46
CA ARG A 14 -1.52 1.09 30.90
C ARG A 14 -1.03 1.00 29.46
N ASN A 15 -1.24 2.05 28.68
CA ASN A 15 -0.96 2.04 27.25
C ASN A 15 -0.02 3.18 26.89
N GLY A 16 0.62 3.01 25.74
CA GLY A 16 1.57 3.97 25.22
C GLY A 16 1.60 3.98 23.71
N TRP A 17 2.20 5.03 23.17
CA TRP A 17 2.58 5.16 21.79
C TRP A 17 3.97 5.80 21.69
N MET A 18 4.83 5.31 20.80
CA MET A 18 6.11 5.96 20.49
C MET A 18 5.90 6.93 19.33
N ALA A 19 6.21 8.20 19.53
CA ALA A 19 6.24 9.19 18.47
C ALA A 19 7.69 9.64 18.23
N PRO A 20 8.17 9.67 16.98
CA PRO A 20 9.43 10.31 16.69
C PRO A 20 9.36 11.80 17.08
N ILE A 21 10.46 12.36 17.56
CA ILE A 21 10.56 13.81 17.74
C ILE A 21 10.74 14.42 16.36
N TYR A 22 9.79 15.26 15.97
CA TYR A 22 9.89 16.14 14.81
C TYR A 22 9.86 17.57 15.30
N ASP A 23 10.34 18.52 14.49
CA ASP A 23 10.61 19.96 14.74
C ASP A 23 9.65 20.76 15.68
N ASN A 24 8.47 20.22 16.04
CA ASN A 24 7.51 20.80 17.00
C ASN A 24 7.61 20.26 18.44
N LEU A 25 8.40 19.23 18.69
CA LEU A 25 8.88 18.85 20.02
C LEU A 25 10.35 19.26 20.02
N GLU A 26 10.74 20.22 20.87
CA GLU A 26 12.11 20.70 20.92
C GLU A 26 13.06 19.51 21.06
N ASN A 27 14.08 19.44 20.19
CA ASN A 27 15.15 18.46 20.36
C ASN A 27 15.69 18.59 21.78
N GLY A 28 15.97 17.45 22.42
CA GLY A 28 16.64 17.46 23.70
C GLY A 28 17.91 18.30 23.64
N THR A 29 18.32 18.84 24.79
CA THR A 29 19.62 19.49 24.96
C THR A 29 20.38 18.79 26.08
N GLY A 30 21.69 18.65 25.91
CA GLY A 30 22.56 18.04 26.92
C GLY A 30 22.88 16.57 26.63
N PRO A 31 23.28 15.78 27.64
CA PRO A 31 23.67 14.40 27.41
C PRO A 31 22.46 13.51 27.08
N VAL A 32 22.64 12.64 26.07
CA VAL A 32 21.71 11.52 25.84
C VAL A 32 22.01 10.43 26.87
N TRP A 33 21.07 10.20 27.79
CA TRP A 33 21.31 9.31 28.92
C TRP A 33 21.20 7.83 28.57
N LEU A 34 20.30 7.45 27.66
CA LEU A 34 19.98 6.04 27.38
C LEU A 34 19.99 5.76 25.88
N GLU A 35 20.55 4.62 25.48
CA GLU A 35 20.45 4.10 24.11
C GLU A 35 20.25 2.58 24.11
N LYS A 36 19.74 2.05 22.99
CA LYS A 36 19.68 0.60 22.70
C LYS A 36 19.06 -0.27 23.82
N LEU A 37 18.05 0.26 24.52
CA LEU A 37 17.35 -0.45 25.58
C LEU A 37 16.73 -1.76 25.07
N ARG A 38 17.03 -2.87 25.75
CA ARG A 38 16.49 -4.21 25.44
C ARG A 38 15.57 -4.70 26.57
N CYS A 39 14.57 -3.88 26.89
CA CYS A 39 13.63 -4.21 27.95
C CYS A 39 12.87 -5.52 27.66
N GLN A 40 12.59 -6.30 28.70
CA GLN A 40 11.78 -7.52 28.69
C GLN A 40 10.30 -7.26 29.01
N GLY A 41 9.99 -6.14 29.69
CA GLY A 41 8.64 -5.61 29.92
C GLY A 41 8.16 -5.73 31.36
N ASP A 42 8.90 -6.46 32.19
CA ASP A 42 8.69 -6.65 33.61
C ASP A 42 9.48 -5.65 34.48
N GLU A 43 10.41 -4.88 33.89
CA GLU A 43 11.20 -3.86 34.59
C GLU A 43 10.36 -2.72 35.17
N THR A 44 10.63 -2.31 36.41
CA THR A 44 9.81 -1.30 37.09
C THR A 44 10.06 0.13 36.58
N TRP A 45 11.23 0.37 35.97
CA TRP A 45 11.60 1.61 35.29
C TRP A 45 12.70 1.35 34.24
N LEU A 46 12.97 2.33 33.37
CA LEU A 46 13.84 2.14 32.20
C LEU A 46 15.29 1.76 32.52
N GLY A 47 15.84 2.14 33.67
CA GLY A 47 17.23 1.85 34.00
C GLY A 47 17.50 0.41 34.43
N GLU A 48 16.44 -0.38 34.67
CA GLU A 48 16.55 -1.83 34.89
C GLU A 48 16.64 -2.60 33.56
N CYS A 49 16.31 -1.96 32.43
CA CYS A 49 16.35 -2.63 31.14
C CYS A 49 17.79 -3.03 30.78
N PRO A 50 18.01 -4.28 30.31
CA PRO A 50 19.30 -4.69 29.80
C PRO A 50 19.82 -3.74 28.71
N GLY A 51 21.08 -3.31 28.86
CA GLY A 51 21.71 -2.35 27.95
C GLY A 51 21.52 -0.87 28.34
N ALA A 52 20.86 -0.56 29.46
CA ALA A 52 20.82 0.79 30.01
C ALA A 52 22.22 1.22 30.51
N SER A 53 22.93 1.98 29.68
CA SER A 53 24.23 2.59 30.04
C SER A 53 24.08 4.10 30.17
N TRP A 54 23.87 4.55 31.40
CA TRP A 54 23.59 5.95 31.71
C TRP A 54 24.76 6.87 31.36
N GLY A 55 24.50 7.82 30.45
CA GLY A 55 25.45 8.90 30.12
C GLY A 55 26.62 8.50 29.23
N THR A 56 26.60 7.29 28.66
CA THR A 56 27.65 6.80 27.74
C THR A 56 27.17 6.69 26.30
N SER A 57 26.00 7.25 25.97
CA SER A 57 25.45 7.19 24.62
C SER A 57 26.23 8.10 23.67
N SER A 58 26.44 7.63 22.45
CA SER A 58 26.96 8.43 21.33
C SER A 58 25.86 8.89 20.37
N CYS A 59 24.59 8.62 20.71
CA CYS A 59 23.45 9.11 19.95
C CYS A 59 23.34 10.64 20.06
N ASN A 60 22.82 11.27 19.02
CA ASN A 60 22.49 12.69 19.02
C ASN A 60 20.97 12.88 19.16
N HIS A 61 20.56 14.11 19.44
CA HIS A 61 19.15 14.44 19.69
C HIS A 61 18.22 14.26 18.49
N ILE A 62 18.75 14.06 17.27
CA ILE A 62 17.95 13.73 16.08
C ILE A 62 17.29 12.35 16.24
N ARG A 63 17.81 11.50 17.15
CA ARG A 63 17.30 10.16 17.43
C ARG A 63 16.55 10.08 18.75
N ASP A 64 16.25 11.22 19.37
CA ASP A 64 15.42 11.24 20.56
C ASP A 64 14.02 10.71 20.20
N VAL A 65 13.46 9.91 21.11
CA VAL A 65 12.14 9.31 20.95
C VAL A 65 11.23 9.90 22.00
N SER A 66 10.03 10.32 21.59
CA SER A 66 8.98 10.72 22.50
C SER A 66 8.01 9.57 22.73
N VAL A 67 7.44 9.50 23.93
CA VAL A 67 6.39 8.54 24.25
C VAL A 67 5.15 9.29 24.70
N PHE A 68 4.00 8.85 24.21
CA PHE A 68 2.69 9.35 24.60
C PHE A 68 1.95 8.24 25.34
N CYS A 69 1.81 8.38 26.66
CA CYS A 69 1.16 7.40 27.51
C CYS A 69 -0.30 7.77 27.75
N TYR A 70 -1.17 6.77 27.82
CA TYR A 70 -2.62 6.96 27.98
C TYR A 70 -3.26 5.73 28.63
N ASP A 71 -4.39 5.91 29.33
CA ASP A 71 -5.05 4.78 30.02
C ASP A 71 -6.21 4.18 29.20
N GLN A 72 -6.84 4.97 28.32
CA GLN A 72 -8.02 4.53 27.57
C GLN A 72 -7.67 3.75 26.30
N GLY A 73 -8.51 2.78 25.94
CA GLY A 73 -8.35 2.05 24.68
C GLY A 73 -8.43 2.94 23.44
N VAL A 74 -7.75 2.53 22.37
CA VAL A 74 -7.76 3.23 21.08
C VAL A 74 -9.13 3.12 20.43
N LYS A 75 -9.67 4.25 19.97
CA LYS A 75 -10.91 4.32 19.18
C LYS A 75 -10.62 4.86 17.79
N VAL A 76 -11.37 4.39 16.80
CA VAL A 76 -11.24 4.80 15.40
C VAL A 76 -12.59 5.33 14.89
N ARG A 77 -12.55 6.30 13.97
CA ARG A 77 -13.70 6.75 13.20
C ARG A 77 -13.30 7.14 11.78
N LEU A 78 -14.28 7.16 10.89
CA LEU A 78 -14.16 7.70 9.54
C LEU A 78 -14.76 9.09 9.46
N ALA A 79 -14.08 10.01 8.78
CA ALA A 79 -14.54 11.39 8.61
C ALA A 79 -14.25 11.92 7.20
N GLY A 80 -15.11 12.83 6.71
CA GLY A 80 -14.90 13.53 5.44
C GLY A 80 -15.17 12.72 4.17
N GLY A 81 -15.74 11.52 4.27
CA GLY A 81 -16.28 10.81 3.11
C GLY A 81 -17.77 11.11 2.89
N GLU A 82 -18.23 10.86 1.67
CA GLU A 82 -19.65 11.03 1.27
C GLU A 82 -20.55 9.94 1.84
N ARG A 83 -19.97 8.79 2.22
CA ARG A 83 -20.68 7.62 2.76
C ARG A 83 -20.09 7.20 4.11
N PRO A 84 -20.86 6.55 5.00
CA PRO A 84 -20.36 6.11 6.31
C PRO A 84 -19.17 5.16 6.25
N GLU A 85 -19.11 4.35 5.19
CA GLU A 85 -18.07 3.34 4.98
C GLU A 85 -16.76 3.94 4.46
N THR A 86 -16.80 5.17 3.94
CA THR A 86 -15.65 5.86 3.34
C THR A 86 -15.24 7.02 4.22
N GLY A 87 -13.95 7.16 4.49
CA GLY A 87 -13.47 8.34 5.19
C GLY A 87 -11.99 8.32 5.48
N ARG A 88 -11.48 9.50 5.82
CA ARG A 88 -10.19 9.64 6.48
C ARG A 88 -10.23 8.92 7.82
N VAL A 89 -9.16 8.19 8.13
CA VAL A 89 -8.99 7.50 9.40
C VAL A 89 -8.59 8.51 10.46
N GLU A 90 -9.44 8.65 11.47
CA GLU A 90 -9.14 9.41 12.68
C GLU A 90 -9.08 8.46 13.88
N VAL A 91 -8.04 8.62 14.69
CA VAL A 91 -7.76 7.80 15.87
C VAL A 91 -7.83 8.68 17.11
N ARG A 92 -8.47 8.17 18.16
CA ARG A 92 -8.57 8.85 19.46
C ARG A 92 -7.52 8.32 20.43
N LEU A 93 -6.55 9.16 20.79
CA LEU A 93 -5.52 8.89 21.80
C LEU A 93 -5.60 9.94 22.90
N GLY A 94 -5.51 9.53 24.17
CA GLY A 94 -5.53 10.46 25.32
C GLY A 94 -6.75 11.38 25.36
N GLY A 95 -7.89 10.94 24.81
CA GLY A 95 -9.12 11.74 24.75
C GLY A 95 -9.25 12.67 23.54
N GLN A 96 -8.20 12.85 22.74
CA GLN A 96 -8.17 13.74 21.56
C GLN A 96 -8.22 12.95 20.26
N TRP A 97 -8.97 13.44 19.27
CA TRP A 97 -8.98 12.89 17.91
C TRP A 97 -7.86 13.51 17.08
N GLY A 98 -7.19 12.67 16.29
CA GLY A 98 -6.17 13.07 15.32
C GLY A 98 -6.13 12.12 14.14
N THR A 99 -5.42 12.51 13.09
CA THR A 99 -5.25 11.72 11.86
C THR A 99 -4.01 10.83 11.95
N ILE A 100 -3.88 9.86 11.06
CA ILE A 100 -2.68 9.00 10.95
C ILE A 100 -2.08 9.15 9.55
N CYS A 101 -0.82 8.75 9.40
CA CYS A 101 -0.10 8.89 8.14
C CYS A 101 -0.62 7.93 7.07
N ASP A 102 -0.65 8.37 5.80
CA ASP A 102 -0.81 7.46 4.66
C ASP A 102 0.50 6.73 4.28
N ASP A 103 1.65 7.18 4.81
CA ASP A 103 2.94 6.51 4.64
C ASP A 103 2.90 5.12 5.27
N LEU A 104 3.14 4.09 4.44
CA LEU A 104 3.05 2.66 4.77
C LEU A 104 1.66 2.15 5.14
N PHE A 105 0.64 3.02 5.19
CA PHE A 105 -0.72 2.61 5.47
C PHE A 105 -1.31 1.83 4.29
N ASP A 106 -1.43 0.52 4.44
CA ASP A 106 -1.85 -0.38 3.37
C ASP A 106 -3.23 -1.03 3.64
N HIS A 107 -3.61 -1.97 2.78
CA HIS A 107 -4.88 -2.69 2.89
C HIS A 107 -5.00 -3.56 4.15
N LEU A 108 -3.90 -4.02 4.75
CA LEU A 108 -3.91 -4.78 6.00
C LEU A 108 -4.20 -3.87 7.19
N ASP A 109 -3.59 -2.67 7.21
CA ASP A 109 -3.93 -1.65 8.20
C ASP A 109 -5.39 -1.21 8.08
N ALA A 110 -5.83 -1.01 6.83
CA ALA A 110 -7.23 -0.70 6.52
C ALA A 110 -8.17 -1.82 7.00
N GLN A 111 -7.78 -3.09 6.87
CA GLN A 111 -8.58 -4.23 7.31
C GLN A 111 -8.81 -4.20 8.83
N VAL A 112 -7.78 -3.89 9.62
CA VAL A 112 -7.91 -3.75 11.08
C VAL A 112 -8.80 -2.56 11.43
N VAL A 113 -8.62 -1.41 10.78
CA VAL A 113 -9.48 -0.22 10.96
C VAL A 113 -10.94 -0.54 10.68
N CYS A 114 -11.23 -1.15 9.53
CA CYS A 114 -12.59 -1.51 9.14
C CYS A 114 -13.19 -2.57 10.09
N GLY A 115 -12.39 -3.54 10.53
CA GLY A 115 -12.80 -4.52 11.53
C GLY A 115 -13.18 -3.88 12.88
N MET A 116 -12.39 -2.90 13.34
CA MET A 116 -12.71 -2.13 14.56
C MET A 116 -14.02 -1.34 14.44
N LEU A 117 -14.38 -0.93 13.22
CA LEU A 117 -15.62 -0.23 12.91
C LEU A 117 -16.81 -1.17 12.66
N GLY A 118 -16.59 -2.48 12.74
CA GLY A 118 -17.63 -3.52 12.60
C GLY A 118 -17.83 -4.04 11.18
N TYR A 119 -17.03 -3.59 10.21
CA TYR A 119 -17.07 -4.09 8.85
C TYR A 119 -16.33 -5.43 8.73
N ARG A 120 -16.91 -6.38 8.00
CA ARG A 120 -16.36 -7.74 7.86
C ARG A 120 -15.91 -8.12 6.44
N GLY A 121 -16.09 -7.21 5.49
CA GLY A 121 -15.68 -7.40 4.11
C GLY A 121 -14.29 -6.85 3.82
N VAL A 122 -14.06 -6.53 2.55
CA VAL A 122 -12.82 -5.93 2.04
C VAL A 122 -12.67 -4.49 2.52
N ALA A 123 -11.46 -4.14 2.95
CA ALA A 123 -11.03 -2.78 3.22
C ALA A 123 -10.03 -2.29 2.18
N VAL A 124 -10.17 -1.05 1.71
CA VAL A 124 -9.26 -0.47 0.71
C VAL A 124 -8.82 0.93 1.11
N THR A 125 -7.56 1.25 0.87
CA THR A 125 -7.00 2.59 1.06
C THR A 125 -7.45 3.55 -0.04
N VAL A 126 -7.88 4.74 0.32
CA VAL A 126 -8.27 5.80 -0.62
C VAL A 126 -7.47 7.09 -0.35
N LYS A 127 -7.53 8.07 -1.25
CA LYS A 127 -6.86 9.37 -1.09
C LYS A 127 -7.83 10.53 -1.31
N GLY A 128 -7.46 11.71 -0.82
CA GLY A 128 -8.16 12.96 -1.16
C GLY A 128 -9.38 13.32 -0.31
N LEU A 129 -9.55 12.77 0.91
CA LEU A 129 -10.70 13.04 1.79
C LEU A 129 -10.49 14.23 2.76
N GLY A 130 -9.61 15.15 2.40
CA GLY A 130 -9.27 16.33 3.21
C GLY A 130 -8.36 16.03 4.42
N LEU A 131 -7.87 17.10 5.06
CA LEU A 131 -6.75 17.04 6.02
C LEU A 131 -7.12 16.56 7.43
N GLY A 132 -8.39 16.69 7.81
CA GLY A 132 -8.84 16.48 9.19
C GLY A 132 -8.60 17.64 10.13
N LYS A 133 -9.12 17.52 11.34
CA LYS A 133 -8.94 18.50 12.43
C LYS A 133 -8.13 17.84 13.54
N GLY A 134 -7.22 18.60 14.16
CA GLY A 134 -6.38 18.11 15.26
C GLY A 134 -4.98 17.67 14.82
N PRO A 135 -4.25 16.98 15.71
CA PRO A 135 -2.89 16.52 15.44
C PRO A 135 -2.87 15.40 14.40
N MET A 136 -1.73 15.24 13.74
CA MET A 136 -1.40 14.03 13.01
C MET A 136 -0.54 13.16 13.92
N TRP A 137 -1.05 12.01 14.30
CA TRP A 137 -0.30 10.98 14.98
C TRP A 137 0.74 10.45 14.00
N GLN A 138 2.02 10.65 14.33
CA GLN A 138 3.14 10.27 13.49
C GLN A 138 3.38 8.76 13.60
N MET A 139 2.47 8.02 12.98
CA MET A 139 2.40 6.58 13.06
C MET A 139 2.38 5.95 11.68
N ALA A 140 3.27 4.98 11.48
CA ALA A 140 3.13 3.96 10.47
C ALA A 140 2.74 2.64 11.14
N LEU A 141 1.60 2.13 10.74
CA LEU A 141 1.12 0.82 11.13
C LEU A 141 1.77 -0.22 10.20
N GLU A 142 2.12 -1.37 10.75
CA GLU A 142 2.48 -2.58 10.00
C GLU A 142 1.59 -3.71 10.55
N CYS A 143 0.27 -3.61 10.33
CA CYS A 143 -0.67 -4.65 10.72
C CYS A 143 -0.54 -5.88 9.80
N MET A 144 -0.90 -7.05 10.32
CA MET A 144 -1.05 -8.29 9.54
C MET A 144 -2.48 -8.46 9.00
N GLY A 145 -3.44 -7.63 9.44
CA GLY A 145 -4.84 -7.67 9.03
C GLY A 145 -5.74 -8.56 9.89
N SER A 146 -5.18 -9.29 10.86
CA SER A 146 -5.91 -10.20 11.76
C SER A 146 -6.12 -9.63 13.16
N GLU A 147 -5.52 -8.48 13.44
CA GLU A 147 -5.60 -7.78 14.70
C GLU A 147 -7.03 -7.30 14.99
N LYS A 148 -7.41 -7.33 16.28
CA LYS A 148 -8.71 -6.83 16.74
C LYS A 148 -8.68 -5.33 17.06
N ASN A 149 -7.48 -4.76 17.23
CA ASN A 149 -7.28 -3.37 17.56
C ASN A 149 -5.91 -2.89 17.03
N LEU A 150 -5.81 -1.62 16.65
CA LEU A 150 -4.56 -0.97 16.24
C LEU A 150 -3.43 -1.09 17.27
N GLN A 151 -3.73 -1.26 18.56
CA GLN A 151 -2.72 -1.46 19.60
C GLN A 151 -1.95 -2.79 19.46
N GLN A 152 -2.51 -3.76 18.72
CA GLN A 152 -1.87 -5.05 18.46
C GLN A 152 -0.99 -5.00 17.20
N CYS A 153 -1.18 -3.99 16.35
CA CYS A 153 -0.36 -3.81 15.17
C CYS A 153 1.05 -3.38 15.57
N ARG A 154 2.02 -3.84 14.81
CA ARG A 154 3.40 -3.41 14.98
C ARG A 154 3.52 -1.95 14.52
N ILE A 155 4.19 -1.14 15.33
CA ILE A 155 4.44 0.26 15.02
C ILE A 155 5.84 0.40 14.44
N LYS A 156 5.94 1.04 13.26
CA LYS A 156 7.22 1.40 12.67
C LYS A 156 7.54 2.87 12.93
N LEU A 157 8.75 3.10 13.44
CA LEU A 157 9.32 4.43 13.51
C LEU A 157 9.61 4.90 12.09
N LEU A 158 8.98 5.99 11.70
CA LEU A 158 9.19 6.61 10.41
C LEU A 158 10.53 7.32 10.38
N SER A 159 11.23 7.23 9.25
CA SER A 159 12.53 7.89 9.04
C SER A 159 12.41 9.40 8.79
N LYS A 160 11.20 9.90 8.53
CA LYS A 160 10.88 11.31 8.27
C LYS A 160 9.49 11.65 8.82
N PRO A 161 9.16 12.93 9.06
CA PRO A 161 7.82 13.32 9.45
C PRO A 161 6.83 13.08 8.32
N CYS A 162 5.63 12.64 8.69
CA CYS A 162 4.49 12.63 7.79
C CYS A 162 4.08 14.05 7.46
N SER A 163 3.83 14.26 6.17
CA SER A 163 3.20 15.49 5.71
C SER A 163 1.78 15.56 6.24
N ARG A 164 1.42 16.67 6.89
CA ARG A 164 0.03 16.95 7.33
C ARG A 164 -0.98 16.90 6.18
N PHE A 165 -0.51 16.94 4.93
CA PHE A 165 -1.32 16.90 3.72
C PHE A 165 -1.76 15.50 3.29
N GLN A 166 -1.28 14.44 3.96
CA GLN A 166 -1.52 13.07 3.53
C GLN A 166 -2.03 12.17 4.67
N PRO A 167 -3.23 12.42 5.20
CA PRO A 167 -3.82 11.52 6.17
C PRO A 167 -4.31 10.24 5.48
N ALA A 168 -4.15 9.10 6.17
CA ALA A 168 -4.70 7.84 5.71
C ALA A 168 -6.23 7.92 5.59
N ALA A 169 -6.75 7.25 4.57
CA ALA A 169 -8.18 7.12 4.37
C ALA A 169 -8.50 5.72 3.87
N VAL A 170 -9.70 5.24 4.20
CA VAL A 170 -10.18 3.93 3.81
C VAL A 170 -11.59 3.99 3.27
N THR A 171 -11.96 2.97 2.51
CA THR A 171 -13.34 2.54 2.46
C THR A 171 -13.49 1.09 2.92
N CYS A 172 -14.48 0.85 3.76
CA CYS A 172 -14.84 -0.45 4.29
C CYS A 172 -16.04 -1.06 3.54
N SER A 173 -16.17 -2.38 3.60
CA SER A 173 -17.34 -3.08 3.05
C SER A 173 -17.80 -4.20 3.98
N ASN A 174 -19.05 -4.64 3.82
CA ASN A 174 -19.59 -5.84 4.48
C ASN A 174 -19.65 -7.05 3.56
N ILE A 175 -19.17 -6.90 2.32
CA ILE A 175 -19.15 -7.98 1.34
C ILE A 175 -17.93 -8.82 1.64
N ALA A 176 -18.17 -9.97 2.28
CA ALA A 176 -17.16 -11.00 2.47
C ALA A 176 -16.62 -11.43 1.09
N SER A 177 -15.40 -11.95 1.10
CA SER A 177 -14.57 -12.35 -0.04
C SER A 177 -15.15 -13.39 -1.02
N ASP A 178 -16.46 -13.50 -1.18
CA ASP A 178 -17.08 -14.06 -2.40
C ASP A 178 -17.03 -13.01 -3.52
N VAL A 179 -15.80 -12.59 -3.82
CA VAL A 179 -15.50 -11.68 -4.93
C VAL A 179 -16.00 -12.31 -6.23
N ASP A 180 -15.96 -13.63 -6.38
CA ASP A 180 -16.47 -14.30 -7.58
C ASP A 180 -17.99 -14.17 -7.74
N ALA A 181 -18.78 -14.28 -6.67
CA ALA A 181 -20.24 -14.15 -6.75
C ALA A 181 -20.65 -12.70 -6.99
N ALA A 182 -19.99 -11.74 -6.32
CA ALA A 182 -20.24 -10.32 -6.50
C ALA A 182 -19.76 -9.83 -7.87
N LEU A 183 -18.56 -10.21 -8.31
CA LEU A 183 -17.98 -9.82 -9.60
C LEU A 183 -18.72 -10.47 -10.77
N SER A 184 -19.18 -11.73 -10.64
CA SER A 184 -20.03 -12.36 -11.67
C SER A 184 -21.36 -11.63 -11.89
N SER A 185 -21.88 -10.94 -10.87
CA SER A 185 -23.08 -10.10 -11.00
C SER A 185 -22.81 -8.68 -11.52
N LEU A 186 -21.53 -8.27 -11.53
CA LEU A 186 -21.10 -6.91 -11.88
C LEU A 186 -20.34 -6.84 -13.20
N LEU A 187 -19.88 -7.98 -13.74
CA LEU A 187 -19.25 -8.04 -15.05
C LEU A 187 -20.29 -7.76 -16.14
N PRO A 188 -20.05 -6.80 -17.04
CA PRO A 188 -20.92 -6.56 -18.18
C PRO A 188 -21.07 -7.84 -19.01
N GLN A 189 -22.31 -8.30 -19.22
CA GLN A 189 -22.59 -9.43 -20.11
C GLN A 189 -22.18 -9.16 -21.56
N GLU A 190 -22.05 -7.87 -21.92
CA GLU A 190 -21.56 -7.42 -23.23
C GLU A 190 -20.33 -6.53 -23.08
N CYS A 191 -19.32 -6.77 -23.91
CA CYS A 191 -18.10 -5.98 -23.90
C CYS A 191 -18.37 -4.55 -24.39
N GLY A 192 -17.80 -3.55 -23.70
CA GLY A 192 -17.84 -2.14 -24.14
C GLY A 192 -18.94 -1.28 -23.52
N GLN A 193 -19.77 -1.81 -22.62
CA GLN A 193 -20.69 -0.98 -21.83
C GLN A 193 -19.94 -0.23 -20.71
N THR A 194 -20.22 1.06 -20.55
CA THR A 194 -19.70 1.85 -19.41
C THR A 194 -20.66 1.75 -18.24
N GLU A 195 -20.17 1.24 -17.10
CA GLU A 195 -20.96 0.97 -15.90
C GLU A 195 -21.66 2.20 -15.30
N ASP A 196 -22.78 1.89 -14.62
CA ASP A 196 -23.65 2.79 -13.90
C ASP A 196 -23.03 3.32 -12.59
N ALA A 197 -23.58 4.41 -12.04
CA ALA A 197 -22.96 5.19 -10.95
C ALA A 197 -22.72 4.41 -9.64
N SER A 198 -23.43 3.30 -9.41
CA SER A 198 -23.32 2.41 -8.25
C SER A 198 -22.06 1.55 -8.25
N THR A 199 -21.48 1.23 -9.42
CA THR A 199 -20.28 0.38 -9.57
C THR A 199 -18.97 1.17 -9.52
N ARG A 200 -19.07 2.50 -9.43
CA ARG A 200 -17.92 3.42 -9.28
C ARG A 200 -17.03 3.11 -8.08
N PHE A 201 -17.58 2.44 -7.07
CA PHE A 201 -16.86 2.12 -5.85
C PHE A 201 -15.74 1.09 -6.07
N LEU A 202 -15.99 0.02 -6.85
CA LEU A 202 -14.98 -0.99 -7.20
C LEU A 202 -13.99 -0.46 -8.24
N THR A 203 -14.42 0.48 -9.08
CA THR A 203 -13.59 1.06 -10.14
C THR A 203 -12.63 2.17 -9.68
N MET A 204 -12.83 2.72 -8.47
CA MET A 204 -11.88 3.63 -7.80
C MET A 204 -10.76 2.91 -7.05
N LEU A 205 -10.82 1.58 -6.92
CA LEU A 205 -9.88 0.81 -6.08
C LEU A 205 -8.47 0.70 -6.68
N THR A 206 -8.27 1.06 -7.95
CA THR A 206 -6.95 1.08 -8.58
C THR A 206 -6.78 2.08 -9.71
N LYS A 207 -5.51 2.28 -10.13
CA LYS A 207 -5.14 2.91 -11.41
C LYS A 207 -5.78 2.22 -12.63
N VAL A 208 -6.34 1.02 -12.47
CA VAL A 208 -7.08 0.27 -13.48
C VAL A 208 -8.56 0.36 -13.14
N ARG A 209 -9.41 0.79 -14.08
CA ARG A 209 -10.86 0.88 -13.82
C ARG A 209 -11.40 -0.51 -13.46
N GLY A 210 -11.69 -0.75 -12.18
CA GLY A 210 -12.24 -2.00 -11.65
C GLY A 210 -11.19 -3.03 -11.21
N GLY A 211 -9.90 -2.70 -11.28
CA GLY A 211 -8.83 -3.62 -10.89
C GLY A 211 -8.50 -3.56 -9.39
N LEU A 212 -7.68 -4.51 -8.92
CA LEU A 212 -6.95 -4.46 -7.64
C LEU A 212 -5.44 -4.36 -7.93
N THR A 213 -4.69 -3.63 -7.08
CA THR A 213 -3.25 -3.47 -7.31
C THR A 213 -2.64 -4.85 -7.10
N PRO A 214 -1.99 -5.44 -8.12
CA PRO A 214 -1.48 -6.78 -7.99
C PRO A 214 -0.38 -6.80 -6.92
N THR A 215 -0.46 -7.71 -5.96
CA THR A 215 0.66 -8.01 -5.05
C THR A 215 1.82 -8.60 -5.86
N ARG A 216 3.06 -8.50 -5.36
CA ARG A 216 4.23 -9.06 -6.05
C ARG A 216 3.96 -10.54 -6.41
N PHE A 217 4.18 -10.90 -7.66
CA PHE A 217 3.95 -12.23 -8.24
C PHE A 217 2.48 -12.68 -8.43
N SER A 218 1.48 -11.86 -8.10
CA SER A 218 0.06 -12.25 -8.27
C SER A 218 -0.46 -12.24 -9.70
N THR A 219 0.23 -11.55 -10.62
CA THR A 219 -0.17 -11.43 -12.04
C THR A 219 0.99 -11.78 -12.97
N PRO A 220 1.45 -13.05 -12.98
CA PRO A 220 2.59 -13.47 -13.80
C PRO A 220 2.33 -13.39 -15.31
N TRP A 221 1.06 -13.31 -15.72
CA TRP A 221 0.63 -13.16 -17.11
C TRP A 221 0.64 -11.70 -17.60
N LEU A 222 0.80 -10.70 -16.72
CA LEU A 222 0.82 -9.31 -17.15
C LEU A 222 2.16 -8.96 -17.79
N VAL A 223 2.13 -8.28 -18.94
CA VAL A 223 3.33 -7.83 -19.63
C VAL A 223 3.35 -6.32 -19.83
N ASN A 224 4.55 -5.76 -19.80
CA ASN A 224 4.82 -4.38 -20.17
C ASN A 224 5.48 -4.33 -21.55
N LEU A 225 4.84 -3.68 -22.52
CA LEU A 225 5.36 -3.47 -23.86
C LEU A 225 6.01 -2.08 -23.91
N ARG A 226 7.33 -2.02 -24.08
CA ARG A 226 8.11 -0.77 -24.15
C ARG A 226 8.63 -0.54 -25.55
N PHE A 227 8.36 0.64 -26.09
CA PHE A 227 8.89 1.10 -27.37
C PHE A 227 9.92 2.18 -27.13
N ASN A 228 11.13 2.00 -27.65
CA ASN A 228 12.16 3.05 -27.63
C ASN A 228 12.14 3.76 -28.99
N ASN A 229 11.73 5.03 -29.02
CA ASN A 229 11.77 5.83 -30.24
C ASN A 229 12.39 7.20 -29.97
N ALA A 230 13.57 7.46 -30.54
CA ALA A 230 14.22 8.77 -30.58
C ALA A 230 14.18 9.57 -29.26
N GLY A 231 14.46 8.91 -28.12
CA GLY A 231 14.50 9.53 -26.79
C GLY A 231 13.18 9.58 -26.03
N ARG A 232 12.07 9.06 -26.59
CA ARG A 232 10.80 8.83 -25.86
C ARG A 232 10.51 7.35 -25.72
N SER A 233 10.24 6.92 -24.47
CA SER A 233 9.76 5.57 -24.17
C SER A 233 8.22 5.59 -24.12
N ILE A 234 7.57 4.84 -24.99
CA ILE A 234 6.11 4.61 -24.94
C ILE A 234 5.89 3.26 -24.30
N SER A 235 5.02 3.19 -23.29
CA SER A 235 4.68 1.95 -22.61
C SER A 235 3.21 1.59 -22.80
N CYS A 236 2.96 0.32 -23.06
CA CYS A 236 1.65 -0.29 -23.19
C CYS A 236 1.52 -1.52 -22.30
N GLY A 237 0.30 -1.86 -21.92
CA GLY A 237 0.00 -3.11 -21.22
C GLY A 237 -0.39 -4.24 -22.18
N GLY A 238 -0.17 -5.48 -21.76
CA GLY A 238 -0.68 -6.68 -22.42
C GLY A 238 -0.81 -7.85 -21.46
N ASN A 239 -1.36 -8.96 -21.94
CA ASN A 239 -1.52 -10.19 -21.17
C ASN A 239 -1.03 -11.40 -21.97
N ILE A 240 -0.30 -12.30 -21.33
CA ILE A 240 0.02 -13.63 -21.85
C ILE A 240 -1.25 -14.47 -21.82
N ILE A 241 -1.66 -15.00 -22.97
CA ILE A 241 -2.89 -15.79 -23.12
C ILE A 241 -2.64 -17.22 -23.65
N SER A 242 -1.42 -17.49 -24.13
CA SER A 242 -0.92 -18.84 -24.41
C SER A 242 0.59 -18.87 -24.26
N GLU A 243 1.18 -20.06 -24.42
CA GLU A 243 2.64 -20.25 -24.40
C GLU A 243 3.40 -19.36 -25.38
N ASP A 244 2.74 -18.91 -26.43
CA ASP A 244 3.36 -18.15 -27.51
C ASP A 244 2.65 -16.83 -27.80
N LEU A 245 1.68 -16.38 -27.00
CA LEU A 245 0.78 -15.28 -27.38
C LEU A 245 0.57 -14.25 -26.26
N VAL A 246 0.84 -13.00 -26.62
CA VAL A 246 0.53 -11.80 -25.84
C VAL A 246 -0.59 -11.02 -26.52
N LEU A 247 -1.66 -10.76 -25.80
CA LEU A 247 -2.78 -9.91 -26.19
C LEU A 247 -2.51 -8.45 -25.77
N THR A 248 -2.68 -7.49 -26.68
CA THR A 248 -2.58 -6.06 -26.37
C THR A 248 -3.48 -5.22 -27.29
N ALA A 249 -3.59 -3.92 -27.01
CA ALA A 249 -4.35 -3.00 -27.84
C ALA A 249 -3.69 -2.82 -29.22
N ALA A 250 -4.48 -2.72 -30.30
CA ALA A 250 -3.91 -2.61 -31.65
C ALA A 250 -3.03 -1.37 -31.85
N HIS A 251 -3.38 -0.26 -31.20
CA HIS A 251 -2.62 0.98 -31.32
C HIS A 251 -1.21 0.85 -30.71
N CYS A 252 -1.03 0.00 -29.69
CA CYS A 252 0.27 -0.29 -29.10
C CYS A 252 1.22 -0.90 -30.13
N LEU A 253 0.73 -1.79 -30.99
CA LEU A 253 1.54 -2.46 -32.01
C LEU A 253 1.55 -1.73 -33.37
N SER A 254 1.18 -0.44 -33.41
CA SER A 254 1.18 0.34 -34.67
C SER A 254 2.58 0.75 -35.12
N TYR A 255 3.55 0.79 -34.20
CA TYR A 255 4.93 1.18 -34.45
C TYR A 255 5.83 0.00 -34.90
N GLY A 256 5.26 -1.19 -35.10
CA GLY A 256 6.01 -2.40 -35.47
C GLY A 256 6.75 -3.03 -34.28
N THR A 257 7.59 -4.03 -34.55
CA THR A 257 8.35 -4.76 -33.52
C THR A 257 9.78 -4.25 -33.36
N SER A 258 10.35 -3.50 -34.30
CA SER A 258 11.79 -3.21 -34.40
C SER A 258 12.41 -2.58 -33.15
N SER A 259 11.64 -1.78 -32.40
CA SER A 259 12.06 -1.15 -31.14
C SER A 259 11.26 -1.61 -29.92
N LEU A 260 10.49 -2.69 -30.06
CA LEU A 260 9.68 -3.25 -28.98
C LEU A 260 10.53 -4.13 -28.07
N VAL A 261 10.39 -3.89 -26.78
CA VAL A 261 10.87 -4.75 -25.69
C VAL A 261 9.66 -5.18 -24.88
N VAL A 262 9.48 -6.49 -24.74
CA VAL A 262 8.44 -7.05 -23.86
C VAL A 262 9.09 -7.43 -22.55
N ARG A 263 8.53 -6.93 -21.45
CA ARG A 263 9.00 -7.21 -20.10
C ARG A 263 7.92 -7.94 -19.31
N VAL A 264 8.33 -9.01 -18.64
CA VAL A 264 7.50 -9.81 -17.72
C VAL A 264 8.08 -9.76 -16.31
N GLY A 265 7.24 -9.98 -15.30
CA GLY A 265 7.66 -9.94 -13.90
C GLY A 265 7.93 -8.53 -13.34
N ASP A 266 7.65 -7.48 -14.13
CA ASP A 266 7.81 -6.08 -13.70
C ASP A 266 6.67 -5.71 -12.74
N HIS A 267 7.00 -5.54 -11.46
CA HIS A 267 6.06 -5.08 -10.44
C HIS A 267 6.14 -3.56 -10.23
N ASN A 268 7.32 -2.97 -10.43
CA ASN A 268 7.50 -1.53 -10.37
C ASN A 268 8.34 -1.00 -11.55
N SER A 269 7.67 -0.35 -12.49
CA SER A 269 8.30 0.14 -13.72
C SER A 269 9.34 1.26 -13.53
N GLY A 270 9.45 1.83 -12.33
CA GLY A 270 10.35 2.92 -11.98
C GLY A 270 11.77 2.51 -11.56
N TYR A 271 12.00 1.23 -11.25
CA TYR A 271 13.33 0.69 -10.97
C TYR A 271 13.47 -0.73 -11.53
N TYR A 272 14.68 -1.28 -11.54
CA TYR A 272 14.94 -2.65 -11.98
C TYR A 272 15.15 -3.52 -10.74
N GLU A 273 14.41 -4.63 -10.63
CA GLU A 273 14.32 -5.46 -9.41
C GLU A 273 15.00 -6.83 -9.54
N ASP A 274 15.76 -7.05 -10.61
CA ASP A 274 16.42 -8.32 -10.98
C ASP A 274 15.46 -9.53 -11.15
N THR A 275 14.14 -9.32 -11.03
CA THR A 275 13.10 -10.34 -11.24
C THR A 275 12.52 -10.30 -12.65
N GLU A 276 12.76 -9.19 -13.36
CA GLU A 276 12.19 -8.90 -14.66
C GLU A 276 12.94 -9.64 -15.76
N GLN A 277 12.18 -10.28 -16.65
CA GLN A 277 12.73 -10.83 -17.88
C GLN A 277 12.33 -9.94 -19.04
N GLN A 278 13.25 -9.77 -19.99
CA GLN A 278 13.04 -8.95 -21.18
C GLN A 278 13.30 -9.73 -22.46
N VAL A 279 12.40 -9.59 -23.43
CA VAL A 279 12.54 -10.15 -24.78
C VAL A 279 12.56 -9.01 -25.78
N GLY A 280 13.62 -8.97 -26.60
CA GLY A 280 13.82 -7.97 -27.64
C GLY A 280 13.14 -8.29 -28.98
N SER A 281 13.15 -7.30 -29.86
CA SER A 281 12.41 -7.23 -31.14
C SER A 281 12.57 -8.40 -32.11
N TYR A 282 13.75 -9.04 -32.12
CA TYR A 282 14.16 -10.04 -33.12
C TYR A 282 13.35 -11.35 -33.12
N ASN A 283 12.53 -11.56 -32.09
CA ASN A 283 11.85 -12.83 -31.83
C ASN A 283 10.31 -12.71 -31.80
N MET A 284 9.75 -11.66 -32.40
CA MET A 284 8.32 -11.35 -32.27
C MET A 284 7.62 -11.16 -33.61
N THR A 285 6.43 -11.73 -33.75
CA THR A 285 5.55 -11.51 -34.92
C THR A 285 4.20 -10.93 -34.49
N ILE A 286 3.68 -9.97 -35.25
CA ILE A 286 2.37 -9.36 -34.97
C ILE A 286 1.31 -10.02 -35.83
N LYS A 287 0.27 -10.58 -35.21
CA LYS A 287 -0.94 -11.04 -35.90
C LYS A 287 -2.08 -10.07 -35.65
N GLN A 288 -2.74 -9.63 -36.73
CA GLN A 288 -3.91 -8.77 -36.66
C GLN A 288 -5.18 -9.61 -36.68
N ASN A 289 -6.04 -9.45 -35.67
CA ASN A 289 -7.39 -9.97 -35.70
C ASN A 289 -8.33 -8.85 -36.12
N LYS A 290 -9.00 -9.02 -37.27
CA LYS A 290 -10.03 -8.08 -37.74
C LYS A 290 -11.35 -8.51 -37.13
N ILE A 291 -11.78 -7.81 -36.07
CA ILE A 291 -13.15 -7.95 -35.58
C ILE A 291 -14.05 -7.21 -36.59
N THR A 292 -14.90 -7.94 -37.30
CA THR A 292 -15.91 -7.38 -38.20
C THR A 292 -16.99 -6.71 -37.37
N GLY A 293 -17.16 -5.38 -37.45
CA GLY A 293 -18.34 -4.71 -36.86
C GLY A 293 -18.18 -3.31 -36.27
N GLY A 294 -16.99 -2.70 -36.22
CA GLY A 294 -16.88 -1.32 -35.71
C GLY A 294 -15.54 -0.67 -35.96
N SER A 295 -15.53 0.61 -36.37
CA SER A 295 -14.35 1.37 -36.77
C SER A 295 -13.40 1.76 -35.62
N HIS A 296 -13.75 1.50 -34.35
CA HIS A 296 -13.08 2.10 -33.19
C HIS A 296 -12.42 1.14 -32.19
N HIS A 297 -12.59 -0.19 -32.30
CA HIS A 297 -11.99 -1.15 -31.36
C HIS A 297 -11.25 -2.27 -32.08
N ARG A 298 -9.96 -2.06 -32.35
CA ARG A 298 -9.07 -3.07 -32.94
C ARG A 298 -8.15 -3.63 -31.84
N THR A 299 -8.02 -4.95 -31.76
CA THR A 299 -7.02 -5.66 -30.95
C THR A 299 -5.95 -6.26 -31.86
N ARG A 300 -4.72 -6.40 -31.36
CA ARG A 300 -3.62 -7.09 -32.07
C ARG A 300 -2.90 -7.98 -31.09
N HIS A 301 -2.47 -9.15 -31.55
CA HIS A 301 -1.76 -10.08 -30.69
C HIS A 301 -0.31 -10.20 -31.19
N LEU A 302 0.60 -10.41 -30.25
CA LEU A 302 2.03 -10.52 -30.46
C LEU A 302 2.43 -11.96 -30.13
N ASN A 303 3.08 -12.64 -31.07
CA ASN A 303 3.54 -14.00 -30.85
C ASN A 303 4.99 -13.99 -30.35
N ILE A 304 5.24 -14.56 -29.17
CA ILE A 304 6.55 -14.66 -28.49
C ILE A 304 6.65 -16.03 -27.81
N SER A 305 7.64 -16.85 -28.17
CA SER A 305 7.70 -18.23 -27.66
C SER A 305 8.04 -18.35 -26.17
N LYS A 306 7.42 -19.34 -25.50
CA LYS A 306 7.65 -19.73 -24.10
C LYS A 306 9.13 -19.94 -23.72
N ARG A 307 9.96 -20.48 -24.63
CA ARG A 307 11.40 -20.70 -24.40
C ARG A 307 12.17 -19.40 -24.17
N GLN A 308 11.64 -18.27 -24.64
CA GLN A 308 12.29 -16.96 -24.56
C GLN A 308 11.89 -16.19 -23.30
N LEU A 309 10.71 -16.45 -22.75
CA LEU A 309 10.17 -15.75 -21.57
C LEU A 309 10.40 -16.48 -20.24
N GLN A 310 10.95 -17.70 -20.26
CA GLN A 310 11.24 -18.58 -19.10
C GLN A 310 10.25 -18.44 -17.92
N TRP A 311 8.95 -18.38 -18.22
CA TRP A 311 7.92 -18.02 -17.24
C TRP A 311 7.60 -19.14 -16.24
N ASP A 312 7.98 -20.38 -16.56
CA ASP A 312 7.85 -21.56 -15.70
C ASP A 312 8.97 -21.65 -14.64
N LYS A 313 9.93 -20.72 -14.62
CA LYS A 313 10.95 -20.74 -13.58
C LYS A 313 10.29 -20.41 -12.25
N PRO A 314 10.31 -21.31 -11.25
CA PRO A 314 9.96 -20.94 -9.89
C PRO A 314 10.97 -19.88 -9.45
N TYR A 315 10.44 -18.71 -9.07
CA TYR A 315 11.18 -17.66 -8.38
C TYR A 315 11.13 -17.92 -6.88
#